data_AF-A0A4Y8LCR7-F1
#
_entry.id   AF-A0A4Y8LCR7-F1
#
_cell.length_a   1.000
_cell.length_b   1.000
_cell.length_c   1.000
_cell.angle_alpha   90.00
_cell.angle_beta   90.00
_cell.angle_gamma   90.00
#
_symmetry.space_group_name_H-M   'P 1'
#
loop_
_entity.id
_entity.type
_entity.pdbx_description
1 polymer ?
#
loop_
_entity_poly.entity_id
_entity_poly.type
_entity_poly.pdbx_seq_one_letter_code
_entity_poly.pdbx_strand_id
1 'polypeptide(L)'
;MAKYTEELGKQIADAIEQDEYTLGEICTIHHISRKTFYQWARKYSDFKEMIDDARSGRDERLAQKARQILKQRLEHGYTVTTTRYKYAVDDCGEIYLTGKTVTMKEYSADEKTLKMAMDKEGVIEEKVENMPRPWEIIVQNQEAADQIELLRFPGTEDEMEERRKELKQKYASKETEPAIDAYDPAFEK
;
A
#
# COMPACT_ATOMS: atom_id res chain seq x y z
N MET A 1 11.10 -31.62 -21.92
CA MET A 1 10.07 -30.56 -21.94
C MET A 1 8.73 -31.21 -22.18
N ALA A 2 7.72 -30.92 -21.36
CA ALA A 2 6.37 -31.44 -21.58
C ALA A 2 5.84 -30.97 -22.94
N LYS A 3 5.09 -31.83 -23.64
CA LYS A 3 4.39 -31.47 -24.87
C LYS A 3 3.02 -30.92 -24.49
N TYR A 4 2.54 -29.94 -25.25
CA TYR A 4 1.20 -29.43 -25.07
C TYR A 4 0.16 -30.50 -25.44
N THR A 5 -0.78 -30.73 -24.55
CA THR A 5 -2.00 -31.51 -24.77
C THR A 5 -3.19 -30.69 -24.27
N GLU A 6 -4.32 -30.79 -24.94
CA GLU A 6 -5.53 -30.03 -24.57
C GLU A 6 -6.00 -30.37 -23.15
N GLU A 7 -5.91 -31.65 -22.75
CA GLU A 7 -6.24 -32.10 -21.39
C GLU A 7 -5.38 -31.41 -20.33
N LEU A 8 -4.09 -31.23 -20.59
CA LEU A 8 -3.18 -30.54 -19.67
C LEU A 8 -3.47 -29.03 -19.67
N GLY A 9 -3.90 -28.48 -20.80
CA GLY A 9 -4.39 -27.11 -20.89
C GLY A 9 -5.61 -26.86 -19.98
N LYS A 10 -6.58 -27.79 -20.01
CA LYS A 10 -7.77 -27.77 -19.13
C LYS A 10 -7.41 -27.87 -17.66
N GLN A 11 -6.53 -28.81 -17.28
CA GLN A 11 -6.08 -28.93 -15.89
C GLN A 11 -5.43 -27.65 -15.36
N ILE A 12 -4.62 -26.99 -16.19
CA ILE A 12 -4.00 -25.70 -15.83
C ILE A 12 -5.05 -24.59 -15.70
N ALA A 13 -6.04 -24.56 -16.59
CA ALA A 13 -7.14 -23.60 -16.54
C ALA A 13 -8.00 -23.80 -15.28
N ASP A 14 -8.38 -25.04 -14.95
CA ASP A 14 -9.13 -25.38 -13.74
C ASP A 14 -8.39 -24.94 -12.47
N ALA A 15 -7.06 -25.17 -12.43
CA ALA A 15 -6.22 -24.74 -11.30
C ALA A 15 -6.17 -23.22 -11.15
N ILE A 16 -6.24 -22.47 -12.27
CA ILE A 16 -6.30 -21.00 -12.26
C ILE A 16 -7.68 -20.51 -11.81
N GLU A 17 -8.76 -21.17 -12.23
CA GLU A 17 -10.14 -20.81 -11.85
C GLU A 17 -10.37 -21.00 -10.33
N GLN A 18 -9.72 -22.00 -9.73
CA GLN A 18 -9.83 -22.30 -8.30
C GLN A 18 -9.05 -21.33 -7.39
N ASP A 19 -8.05 -20.62 -7.92
CA ASP A 19 -7.17 -19.67 -7.19
C ASP A 19 -6.42 -20.28 -6.00
N GLU A 20 -6.21 -21.59 -5.98
CA GLU A 20 -5.53 -22.29 -4.88
C GLU A 20 -3.99 -22.16 -4.96
N TYR A 21 -3.48 -21.97 -6.17
CA TYR A 21 -2.06 -22.00 -6.47
C TYR A 21 -1.65 -20.79 -7.31
N THR A 22 -0.48 -20.25 -7.02
CA THR A 22 0.13 -19.23 -7.87
C THR A 22 0.53 -19.84 -9.21
N LEU A 23 0.61 -19.02 -10.26
CA LEU A 23 1.05 -19.47 -11.59
C LEU A 23 2.40 -20.21 -11.55
N GLY A 24 3.30 -19.83 -10.63
CA GLY A 24 4.58 -20.51 -10.43
C GLY A 24 4.45 -21.92 -9.87
N GLU A 25 3.56 -22.11 -8.90
CA GLU A 25 3.26 -23.42 -8.31
C GLU A 25 2.57 -24.32 -9.33
N ILE A 26 1.58 -23.80 -10.07
CA ILE A 26 0.91 -24.53 -11.16
C ILE A 26 1.93 -25.03 -12.20
N CYS A 27 2.84 -24.15 -12.63
CA CYS A 27 3.92 -24.52 -13.54
C CYS A 27 4.80 -25.65 -12.97
N THR A 28 5.08 -25.62 -11.66
CA THR A 28 5.91 -26.63 -10.98
C THR A 28 5.20 -27.98 -10.89
N ILE A 29 3.90 -27.97 -10.54
CA ILE A 29 3.03 -29.16 -10.46
C ILE A 29 2.99 -29.88 -11.80
N HIS A 30 2.82 -29.15 -12.90
CA HIS A 30 2.75 -29.73 -14.24
C HIS A 30 4.13 -29.89 -14.93
N HIS A 31 5.24 -29.68 -14.20
CA HIS A 31 6.61 -29.80 -14.71
C HIS A 31 6.90 -28.95 -15.96
N ILE A 32 6.35 -27.75 -15.99
CA ILE A 32 6.45 -26.79 -17.10
C ILE A 32 7.16 -25.52 -16.61
N SER A 33 7.95 -24.89 -17.48
CA SER A 33 8.53 -23.58 -17.17
C SER A 33 7.51 -22.47 -17.45
N ARG A 34 7.54 -21.37 -16.67
CA ARG A 34 6.72 -20.18 -16.97
C ARG A 34 6.88 -19.70 -18.42
N LYS A 35 8.09 -19.81 -18.99
CA LYS A 35 8.36 -19.45 -20.39
C LYS A 35 7.54 -20.32 -21.35
N THR A 36 7.49 -21.63 -21.10
CA THR A 36 6.73 -22.58 -21.90
C THR A 36 5.22 -22.30 -21.81
N PHE A 37 4.71 -21.97 -20.63
CA PHE A 37 3.32 -21.56 -20.45
C PHE A 37 2.96 -20.35 -21.35
N TYR A 38 3.74 -19.26 -21.28
CA TYR A 38 3.49 -18.09 -22.13
C TYR A 38 3.72 -18.37 -23.61
N GLN A 39 4.64 -19.27 -23.94
CA GLN A 39 4.85 -19.71 -25.32
C GLN A 39 3.62 -20.46 -25.85
N TRP A 40 3.00 -21.31 -25.04
CA TRP A 40 1.76 -22.00 -25.41
C TRP A 40 0.60 -21.02 -25.57
N ALA A 41 0.45 -20.05 -24.66
CA ALA A 41 -0.58 -19.01 -24.78
C ALA A 41 -0.43 -18.14 -26.03
N ARG A 42 0.78 -18.01 -26.59
CA ARG A 42 1.01 -17.32 -27.87
C ARG A 42 0.80 -18.20 -29.09
N LYS A 43 1.07 -19.50 -28.96
CA LYS A 43 1.09 -20.44 -30.10
C LYS A 43 -0.26 -21.11 -30.33
N TYR A 44 -1.03 -21.35 -29.27
CA TYR A 44 -2.31 -22.03 -29.31
C TYR A 44 -3.39 -21.06 -28.82
N SER A 45 -4.28 -20.64 -29.73
CA SER A 45 -5.41 -19.75 -29.42
C SER A 45 -6.33 -20.36 -28.38
N ASP A 46 -6.61 -21.66 -28.51
CA ASP A 46 -7.57 -22.37 -27.67
C ASP A 46 -7.09 -22.42 -26.22
N PHE A 47 -5.78 -22.61 -26.01
CA PHE A 47 -5.19 -22.53 -24.68
C PHE A 47 -5.30 -21.12 -24.10
N LYS A 48 -5.11 -20.10 -24.91
CA LYS A 48 -5.25 -18.71 -24.45
C LYS A 48 -6.68 -18.41 -24.01
N GLU A 49 -7.67 -18.81 -24.80
CA GLU A 49 -9.09 -18.64 -24.50
C GLU A 49 -9.46 -19.35 -23.19
N MET A 50 -9.06 -20.62 -23.01
CA MET A 50 -9.28 -21.34 -21.75
C MET A 50 -8.69 -20.62 -20.53
N ILE A 51 -7.53 -20.00 -20.67
CA ILE A 51 -6.87 -19.28 -19.57
C ILE A 51 -7.58 -17.96 -19.27
N ASP A 52 -8.04 -17.24 -20.29
CA ASP A 52 -8.76 -15.98 -20.11
C ASP A 52 -10.16 -16.22 -19.53
N ASP A 53 -10.83 -17.31 -19.93
CA ASP A 53 -12.09 -17.77 -19.32
C ASP A 53 -11.88 -18.18 -17.86
N ALA A 54 -10.84 -18.96 -17.55
CA ALA A 54 -10.52 -19.35 -16.18
C ALA A 54 -10.24 -18.14 -15.27
N ARG A 55 -9.56 -17.10 -15.79
CA ARG A 55 -9.34 -15.85 -15.06
C ARG A 55 -10.64 -15.11 -14.80
N SER A 56 -11.50 -15.05 -15.81
CA SER A 56 -12.82 -14.40 -15.68
C SER A 56 -13.69 -15.13 -14.65
N GLY A 57 -13.72 -16.46 -14.68
CA GLY A 57 -14.44 -17.30 -13.72
C GLY A 57 -13.89 -17.16 -12.30
N ARG A 58 -12.57 -17.09 -12.14
CA ARG A 58 -11.93 -16.79 -10.85
C ARG A 58 -12.39 -15.44 -10.29
N ASP A 59 -12.33 -14.39 -11.11
CA ASP A 59 -12.67 -13.03 -10.69
C ASP A 59 -14.16 -12.94 -10.32
N GLU A 60 -15.04 -13.63 -11.06
CA GLU A 60 -16.46 -13.74 -10.72
C GLU A 60 -16.69 -14.46 -9.38
N ARG A 61 -16.04 -15.61 -9.14
CA ARG A 61 -16.12 -16.33 -7.85
C ARG A 61 -15.62 -15.48 -6.69
N LEU A 62 -14.52 -14.74 -6.89
CA LEU A 62 -13.97 -13.84 -5.89
C LEU A 62 -14.96 -12.71 -5.57
N ALA A 63 -15.58 -12.12 -6.59
CA ALA A 63 -16.63 -11.11 -6.42
C ALA A 63 -17.86 -11.68 -5.69
N GLN A 64 -18.28 -12.91 -5.99
CA GLN A 64 -19.37 -13.58 -5.27
C GLN A 64 -19.03 -13.82 -3.79
N LYS A 65 -17.83 -14.31 -3.47
CA LYS A 65 -17.35 -14.47 -2.09
C LYS A 65 -17.30 -13.14 -1.36
N ALA A 66 -16.79 -12.09 -1.99
CA ALA A 66 -16.77 -10.74 -1.43
C ALA A 66 -18.18 -10.25 -1.10
N ARG A 67 -19.13 -10.38 -2.04
CA ARG A 67 -20.55 -10.07 -1.82
C ARG A 67 -21.15 -10.85 -0.65
N GLN A 68 -20.82 -12.13 -0.53
CA GLN A 68 -21.30 -12.98 0.57
C GLN A 68 -20.73 -12.55 1.93
N ILE A 69 -19.43 -12.27 2.00
CA ILE A 69 -18.79 -11.77 3.24
C ILE A 69 -19.40 -10.42 3.63
N LEU A 70 -19.62 -9.52 2.68
CA LEU A 70 -20.28 -8.24 2.92
C LEU A 70 -21.70 -8.44 3.44
N LYS A 71 -22.49 -9.34 2.82
CA LYS A 71 -23.83 -9.69 3.28
C LYS A 71 -23.82 -10.26 4.71
N GLN A 72 -22.90 -11.18 5.02
CA GLN A 72 -22.75 -11.72 6.38
C GLN A 72 -22.39 -10.64 7.40
N ARG A 73 -21.47 -9.73 7.05
CA ARG A 73 -21.11 -8.59 7.90
C ARG A 73 -22.29 -7.63 8.11
N LEU A 74 -23.17 -7.49 7.13
CA LEU A 74 -24.39 -6.67 7.21
C LEU A 74 -25.45 -7.31 8.11
N GLU A 75 -25.71 -8.61 7.95
CA GLU A 75 -26.81 -9.31 8.64
C GLU A 75 -26.50 -9.65 10.10
N HIS A 76 -25.25 -9.99 10.41
CA HIS A 76 -24.87 -10.53 11.72
C HIS A 76 -23.92 -9.63 12.52
N GLY A 77 -23.53 -8.48 11.96
CA GLY A 77 -22.42 -7.68 12.49
C GLY A 77 -21.09 -8.44 12.37
N TYR A 78 -20.00 -7.86 12.89
CA TYR A 78 -18.74 -8.60 13.00
C TYR A 78 -18.01 -8.25 14.31
N THR A 79 -17.43 -9.28 14.92
CA THR A 79 -16.62 -9.16 16.14
C THR A 79 -15.15 -9.19 15.77
N VAL A 80 -14.42 -8.13 16.14
CA VAL A 80 -12.96 -8.08 15.99
C VAL A 80 -12.33 -8.42 17.33
N THR A 81 -11.74 -9.61 17.39
CA THR A 81 -10.96 -10.05 18.54
C THR A 81 -9.50 -9.68 18.33
N THR A 82 -9.06 -8.58 18.95
CA THR A 82 -7.65 -8.19 18.92
C THR A 82 -6.94 -8.82 20.10
N THR A 83 -5.96 -9.68 19.83
CA THR A 83 -5.09 -10.26 20.86
C THR A 83 -3.75 -9.53 20.86
N ARG A 84 -3.38 -8.92 22.00
CA ARG A 84 -2.05 -8.33 22.20
C ARG A 84 -1.23 -9.24 23.11
N TYR A 85 -0.03 -9.59 22.65
CA TYR A 85 0.98 -10.31 23.42
C TYR A 85 1.99 -9.31 23.96
N LYS A 86 2.26 -9.35 25.27
CA LYS A 86 3.32 -8.58 25.91
C LYS A 86 4.46 -9.53 26.26
N TYR A 87 5.66 -9.22 25.77
CA TYR A 87 6.88 -9.95 26.05
C TYR A 87 7.80 -9.09 26.91
N ALA A 88 8.43 -9.69 27.91
CA ALA A 88 9.48 -9.09 28.72
C ALA A 88 10.75 -9.94 28.61
N VAL A 89 11.87 -9.35 28.98
CA VAL A 89 13.18 -10.00 28.96
C VAL A 89 13.64 -10.15 30.39
N ASP A 90 13.99 -11.35 30.80
CA ASP A 90 14.56 -11.62 32.12
C ASP A 90 16.01 -11.11 32.22
N ASP A 91 16.55 -11.03 33.43
CA ASP A 91 17.93 -10.58 33.70
C ASP A 91 19.00 -11.42 32.98
N CYS A 92 18.63 -12.62 32.50
CA CYS A 92 19.47 -13.52 31.71
C CYS A 92 19.35 -13.33 30.18
N GLY A 93 18.53 -12.40 29.71
CA GLY A 93 18.35 -12.11 28.28
C GLY A 93 17.31 -12.99 27.55
N GLU A 94 16.60 -13.87 28.26
CA GLU A 94 15.56 -14.72 27.66
C GLU A 94 14.21 -13.99 27.62
N ILE A 95 13.52 -14.07 26.46
CA ILE A 95 12.24 -13.40 26.22
C ILE A 95 11.09 -14.32 26.64
N TYR A 96 10.25 -13.88 27.59
CA TYR A 96 9.10 -14.64 28.07
C TYR A 96 7.79 -13.84 27.93
N LEU A 97 6.67 -14.57 27.81
CA LEU A 97 5.34 -13.98 27.63
C LEU A 97 4.77 -13.52 28.98
N THR A 98 4.75 -12.21 29.21
CA THR A 98 4.30 -11.58 30.47
C THR A 98 2.79 -11.43 30.54
N GLY A 99 2.09 -11.38 29.40
CA GLY A 99 0.64 -11.28 29.42
C GLY A 99 -0.02 -11.32 28.05
N LYS A 100 -1.23 -11.89 28.04
CA LYS A 100 -2.14 -11.91 26.89
C LYS A 100 -3.36 -11.05 27.21
N THR A 101 -3.55 -9.97 26.47
CA THR A 101 -4.78 -9.15 26.57
C THR A 101 -5.63 -9.37 25.33
N VAL A 102 -6.82 -9.93 25.51
CA VAL A 102 -7.81 -10.15 24.45
C VAL A 102 -8.90 -9.09 24.58
N THR A 103 -8.98 -8.18 23.61
CA THR A 103 -10.06 -7.19 23.54
C THR A 103 -11.00 -7.58 22.40
N MET A 104 -12.25 -7.88 22.73
CA MET A 104 -13.31 -8.14 21.75
C MET A 104 -14.12 -6.86 21.56
N LYS A 105 -14.14 -6.34 20.33
CA LYS A 105 -15.01 -5.20 19.95
C LYS A 105 -16.05 -5.70 18.97
N GLU A 106 -17.31 -5.52 19.33
CA GLU A 106 -18.45 -5.78 18.46
C GLU A 106 -18.75 -4.52 17.67
N TYR A 107 -18.72 -4.63 16.35
CA TYR A 107 -19.08 -3.53 15.44
C TYR A 107 -20.43 -3.88 14.82
N SER A 108 -21.43 -3.02 15.05
CA SER A 108 -22.66 -3.04 14.27
C SER A 108 -22.33 -2.68 12.82
N ALA A 109 -23.08 -3.24 11.87
CA ALA A 109 -22.93 -2.89 10.47
C ALA A 109 -23.11 -1.37 10.32
N ASP A 110 -22.06 -0.66 9.90
CA ASP A 110 -22.17 0.75 9.52
C ASP A 110 -22.91 0.83 8.17
N GLU A 111 -24.23 0.65 8.28
CA GLU A 111 -25.17 0.41 7.19
C GLU A 111 -25.09 1.51 6.13
N LYS A 112 -24.83 2.74 6.55
CA LYS A 112 -24.74 3.92 5.68
C LYS A 112 -23.48 3.91 4.83
N THR A 113 -22.32 3.63 5.43
CA THR A 113 -21.03 3.61 4.74
C THR A 113 -20.94 2.45 3.75
N LEU A 114 -21.55 1.31 4.09
CA LEU A 114 -21.60 0.13 3.22
C LEU A 114 -22.67 0.24 2.12
N LYS A 115 -23.87 0.79 2.39
CA LYS A 115 -24.85 1.13 1.34
C LYS A 115 -24.24 2.06 0.29
N MET A 116 -23.53 3.09 0.74
CA MET A 116 -22.83 4.02 -0.15
C MET A 116 -21.73 3.34 -1.00
N ALA A 117 -21.11 2.27 -0.51
CA ALA A 117 -20.14 1.48 -1.28
C ALA A 117 -20.83 0.55 -2.30
N MET A 118 -21.95 -0.06 -1.95
CA MET A 118 -22.75 -0.92 -2.85
C MET A 118 -23.43 -0.12 -3.97
N ASP A 119 -23.99 1.04 -3.65
CA ASP A 119 -24.67 1.91 -4.63
C ASP A 119 -23.70 2.48 -5.68
N LYS A 120 -22.41 2.60 -5.35
CA LYS A 120 -21.37 3.03 -6.29
C LYS A 120 -21.05 1.99 -7.37
N GLU A 121 -21.28 0.69 -7.15
CA GLU A 121 -21.04 -0.34 -8.19
C GLU A 121 -22.09 -0.31 -9.32
N GLY A 122 -23.29 0.23 -9.07
CA GLY A 122 -24.32 0.38 -10.10
C GLY A 122 -24.06 1.52 -11.10
N VAL A 123 -23.08 2.39 -10.80
CA VAL A 123 -22.66 3.50 -11.65
C VAL A 123 -21.14 3.45 -11.74
N ILE A 124 -20.62 2.46 -12.48
CA ILE A 124 -19.25 2.57 -13.02
C ILE A 124 -19.32 3.59 -14.17
N GLU A 125 -19.52 4.87 -13.83
CA GLU A 125 -18.91 5.91 -14.63
C GLU A 125 -17.41 5.77 -14.39
N GLU A 126 -16.66 5.65 -15.48
CA GLU A 126 -15.21 5.78 -15.54
C GLU A 126 -14.82 7.19 -15.10
N LYS A 127 -15.01 7.49 -13.81
CA LYS A 127 -14.37 8.62 -13.16
C LYS A 127 -12.94 8.20 -12.97
N VAL A 128 -12.14 8.55 -13.98
CA VAL A 128 -10.70 8.73 -13.87
C VAL A 128 -10.45 9.25 -12.46
N GLU A 129 -9.88 8.38 -11.63
CA GLU A 129 -9.60 8.69 -10.24
C GLU A 129 -8.90 10.05 -10.23
N ASN A 130 -9.51 11.00 -9.53
CA ASN A 130 -8.86 12.25 -9.20
C ASN A 130 -7.62 11.84 -8.40
N MET A 131 -6.48 11.69 -9.10
CA MET A 131 -5.18 11.40 -8.53
C MET A 131 -5.06 12.26 -7.28
N PRO A 132 -4.81 11.68 -6.08
CA PRO A 132 -4.77 12.45 -4.86
C PRO A 132 -3.81 13.61 -5.10
N ARG A 133 -4.34 14.84 -5.11
CA ARG A 133 -3.52 16.02 -5.38
C ARG A 133 -2.41 16.01 -4.34
N PRO A 134 -1.15 16.18 -4.75
CA PRO A 134 -0.05 16.23 -3.81
C PRO A 134 -0.37 17.28 -2.75
N TRP A 135 -0.17 16.91 -1.48
CA TRP A 135 -0.42 17.80 -0.35
C TRP A 135 0.42 19.07 -0.54
N GLU A 136 -0.25 20.21 -0.73
CA GLU A 136 0.40 21.52 -0.79
C GLU A 136 0.71 21.98 0.63
N ILE A 137 1.98 21.92 1.01
CA ILE A 137 2.46 22.46 2.28
C ILE A 137 2.77 23.94 2.06
N ILE A 138 1.91 24.82 2.56
CA ILE A 138 2.18 26.26 2.58
C ILE A 138 3.13 26.53 3.74
N VAL A 139 4.40 26.76 3.43
CA VAL A 139 5.44 27.02 4.43
C VAL A 139 5.52 28.54 4.68
N GLN A 140 5.36 28.97 5.93
CA GLN A 140 5.40 30.39 6.32
C GLN A 140 6.83 30.94 6.48
N ASN A 141 7.81 30.06 6.74
CA ASN A 141 9.22 30.42 6.95
C ASN A 141 10.09 29.87 5.81
N GLN A 142 10.89 30.75 5.19
CA GLN A 142 11.79 30.39 4.08
C GLN A 142 12.80 29.30 4.46
N GLU A 143 13.24 29.26 5.72
CA GLU A 143 14.18 28.24 6.20
C GLU A 143 13.57 26.83 6.20
N ALA A 144 12.30 26.71 6.59
CA ALA A 144 11.60 25.44 6.57
C ALA A 144 11.31 24.97 5.13
N ALA A 145 11.16 25.89 4.19
CA ALA A 145 10.98 25.55 2.76
C ALA A 145 12.27 24.93 2.19
N ASP A 146 13.42 25.55 2.47
CA ASP A 146 14.73 25.06 2.03
C ASP A 146 15.03 23.66 2.63
N GLN A 147 14.64 23.40 3.89
CA GLN A 147 14.80 22.08 4.53
C GLN A 147 13.90 21.01 3.90
N ILE A 148 12.67 21.35 3.53
CA ILE A 148 11.74 20.42 2.88
C ILE A 148 12.22 20.07 1.46
N GLU A 149 12.82 21.03 0.74
CA GLU A 149 13.40 20.80 -0.58
C GLU A 149 14.56 19.78 -0.51
N LEU A 150 15.41 19.88 0.52
CA LEU A 150 16.49 18.93 0.76
C LEU A 150 15.97 17.50 1.01
N LEU A 151 14.85 17.35 1.73
CA LEU A 151 14.21 16.05 1.96
C LEU A 151 13.53 15.47 0.72
N ARG A 152 13.07 16.33 -0.20
CA ARG A 152 12.37 15.91 -1.42
C ARG A 152 13.33 15.31 -2.46
N PHE A 153 14.56 15.77 -2.50
CA PHE A 153 15.59 15.29 -3.41
C PHE A 153 16.87 14.91 -2.67
N PRO A 154 16.88 13.76 -1.97
CA PRO A 154 18.09 13.28 -1.31
C PRO A 154 19.12 12.90 -2.38
N GLY A 155 20.21 13.67 -2.46
CA GLY A 155 21.40 13.30 -3.21
C GLY A 155 22.18 12.18 -2.51
N THR A 156 23.47 12.06 -2.80
CA THR A 156 24.36 11.17 -2.01
C THR A 156 24.56 11.73 -0.59
N GLU A 157 24.90 10.86 0.38
CA GLU A 157 25.03 11.23 1.81
C GLU A 157 26.00 12.41 2.01
N ASP A 158 27.09 12.45 1.25
CA ASP A 158 28.13 13.49 1.29
C ASP A 158 27.58 14.85 0.81
N GLU A 159 26.87 14.87 -0.32
CA GLU A 159 26.22 16.08 -0.87
C GLU A 159 25.12 16.61 0.07
N MET A 160 24.45 15.71 0.79
CA MET A 160 23.43 16.05 1.79
C MET A 160 24.02 16.72 3.03
N GLU A 161 25.23 16.34 3.44
CA GLU A 161 25.93 17.00 4.54
C GLU A 161 26.46 18.38 4.15
N GLU A 162 26.99 18.53 2.94
CA GLU A 162 27.44 19.83 2.42
C GLU A 162 26.29 20.83 2.37
N ARG A 163 25.16 20.46 1.76
CA ARG A 163 23.97 21.32 1.70
C ARG A 163 23.41 21.67 3.09
N ARG A 164 23.47 20.74 4.06
CA ARG A 164 23.07 21.02 5.46
C ARG A 164 24.00 22.03 6.13
N LYS A 165 25.30 21.97 5.87
CA LYS A 165 26.30 22.92 6.40
C LYS A 165 26.10 24.30 5.78
N GLU A 166 25.87 24.38 4.48
CA GLU A 166 25.59 25.62 3.76
C GLU A 166 24.31 26.30 4.26
N LEU A 167 23.22 25.54 4.45
CA LEU A 167 21.97 26.07 5.02
C LEU A 167 22.18 26.63 6.42
N LYS A 168 22.87 25.89 7.29
CA LYS A 168 23.20 26.37 8.64
C LYS A 168 24.02 27.66 8.61
N GLN A 169 25.00 27.77 7.70
CA GLN A 169 25.82 28.97 7.56
C GLN A 169 25.03 30.16 7.01
N LYS A 170 24.15 29.94 6.03
CA LYS A 170 23.28 30.96 5.42
C LYS A 170 22.36 31.61 6.45
N TYR A 171 21.74 30.83 7.33
CA TYR A 171 20.82 31.35 8.34
C TYR A 171 21.53 31.84 9.62
N ALA A 172 22.68 31.25 10.00
CA ALA A 172 23.52 31.79 11.08
C ALA A 172 24.09 33.18 10.77
N SER A 173 24.41 33.46 9.50
CA SER A 173 24.90 34.78 9.05
C SER A 173 23.77 35.84 9.01
N LYS A 174 22.51 35.40 8.93
CA LYS A 174 21.34 36.29 8.85
C LYS A 174 20.89 36.80 10.22
N GLU A 175 21.23 36.08 11.29
CA GLU A 175 21.02 36.51 12.68
C GLU A 175 22.04 37.58 13.15
N THR A 176 23.04 37.91 12.32
CA THR A 176 24.13 38.84 12.66
C THR A 176 24.04 40.23 12.00
N GLU A 177 22.88 40.61 11.42
CA GLU A 177 22.63 42.02 11.10
C GLU A 177 22.17 42.77 12.37
N PRO A 178 22.91 43.79 12.86
CA PRO A 178 22.57 44.47 14.09
C PRO A 178 21.27 45.27 13.95
N ALA A 179 20.43 45.21 14.99
CA ALA A 179 19.31 46.11 15.18
C ALA A 179 19.80 47.56 15.03
N ILE A 180 19.19 48.31 14.12
CA ILE A 180 19.46 49.74 13.96
C ILE A 180 19.02 50.44 15.24
N ASP A 181 20.00 50.89 16.02
CA ASP A 181 19.85 51.78 17.17
C ASP A 181 19.07 53.03 16.78
N ALA A 182 17.85 53.16 17.28
CA ALA A 182 17.13 54.42 17.30
C ALA A 182 17.35 55.09 18.67
N TYR A 183 18.53 55.68 18.88
CA TYR A 183 18.75 56.67 19.94
C TYR A 183 19.40 57.92 19.34
N ASP A 184 18.62 58.98 19.23
CA ASP A 184 19.00 60.30 18.74
C ASP A 184 19.24 61.24 19.94
N PRO A 185 20.50 61.65 20.24
CA PRO A 185 20.84 62.44 21.42
C PRO A 185 20.84 63.97 21.15
N ALA A 186 20.06 64.48 20.19
CA ALA A 186 20.02 65.91 19.87
C ALA A 186 19.05 66.76 20.73
N PHE A 187 18.38 66.20 21.74
CA PHE A 187 17.52 66.94 22.67
C PHE A 187 18.15 67.05 24.07
N GLU A 188 19.26 67.78 24.19
CA GLU A 188 19.64 68.44 25.44
C GLU A 188 20.65 69.55 25.16
N LYS A 189 20.11 70.75 24.87
CA LYS A 189 20.65 72.07 25.25
C LYS A 189 19.69 73.20 24.89
#